data_AF-A0A2K1IA84-F1
#
_entry.id   AF-A0A2K1IA84-F1
#
_cell.length_a   1.000
_cell.length_b   1.000
_cell.length_c   1.000
_cell.angle_alpha   90.00
_cell.angle_beta   90.00
_cell.angle_gamma   90.00
#
_symmetry.space_group_name_H-M   'P 1'
#
loop_
_entity.id
_entity.type
_entity.pdbx_description
1 polymer ?
#
loop_
_entity_poly.entity_id
_entity_poly.type
_entity_poly.pdbx_seq_one_letter_code
_entity_poly.pdbx_strand_id
1 'polypeptide(L)'
;MREAMANSVDSSRTCKRVTVVLCAMVHVVVTVYVLSLLVESSSQGSTPLPDCLKSLNPYRIQKAKPTTKDEEYRKALIELRRQAAPLVLILRIKDIEAELAMADQEKNEIQAAKNIEKDEKDELEDQKELETGQRPPAVVDDPIGRIQRTLTPEKCQPELKTDFGGVAVRWGLTHHVNSAADCCKACSQQAAYAKSSQRKCNVWVFCPEKKGCSSPDGYEHKFGECWLKHADKPRGIVNDYSLIMRNKTAPPMPVLWMSGVIPFNGE
;
A
#
# COMPACT_ATOMS: atom_id res chain seq x y z
N MET A 1 3.84 -41.04 -14.00
CA MET A 1 2.81 -40.21 -13.33
C MET A 1 2.66 -40.48 -11.82
N ARG A 2 3.01 -41.66 -11.28
CA ARG A 2 2.91 -41.94 -9.83
C ARG A 2 4.00 -41.29 -8.96
N GLU A 3 5.18 -41.00 -9.51
CA GLU A 3 6.30 -40.41 -8.73
C GLU A 3 6.14 -38.89 -8.49
N ALA A 4 5.50 -38.15 -9.41
CA ALA A 4 5.30 -36.71 -9.25
C ALA A 4 4.29 -36.34 -8.14
N MET A 5 3.34 -37.24 -7.83
CA MET A 5 2.35 -37.01 -6.78
C MET A 5 2.89 -37.27 -5.36
N ALA A 6 3.92 -38.10 -5.21
CA ALA A 6 4.57 -38.31 -3.91
C ALA A 6 5.35 -37.05 -3.46
N ASN A 7 6.04 -36.38 -4.39
CA ASN A 7 6.83 -35.17 -4.11
C ASN A 7 5.98 -33.95 -3.75
N SER A 8 4.74 -33.86 -4.24
CA SER A 8 3.82 -32.76 -3.92
C SER A 8 3.22 -32.87 -2.51
N VAL A 9 2.95 -34.11 -2.07
CA VAL A 9 2.42 -34.37 -0.72
C VAL A 9 3.47 -34.14 0.36
N ASP A 10 4.73 -34.43 0.07
CA ASP A 10 5.84 -34.21 1.00
C ASP A 10 6.14 -32.72 1.21
N SER A 11 6.17 -31.95 0.11
CA SER A 11 6.37 -30.49 0.13
C SER A 11 5.31 -29.73 0.94
N SER A 12 4.05 -30.16 0.87
CA SER A 12 2.94 -29.59 1.65
C SER A 12 3.08 -29.86 3.16
N ARG A 13 3.63 -31.01 3.55
CA ARG A 13 3.84 -31.39 4.95
C ARG A 13 5.03 -30.66 5.57
N THR A 14 6.12 -30.51 4.82
CA THR A 14 7.28 -29.71 5.24
C THR A 14 6.93 -28.23 5.38
N CYS A 15 6.15 -27.66 4.48
CA CYS A 15 5.75 -26.24 4.57
C CYS A 15 4.90 -25.96 5.83
N LYS A 16 3.96 -26.86 6.16
CA LYS A 16 3.15 -26.75 7.39
C LYS A 16 3.99 -26.87 8.67
N ARG A 17 4.98 -27.77 8.69
CA ARG A 17 5.91 -27.92 9.82
C ARG A 17 6.78 -26.68 10.01
N VAL A 18 7.27 -26.08 8.92
CA VAL A 18 8.04 -24.83 8.96
C VAL A 18 7.19 -23.67 9.49
N THR A 19 5.95 -23.53 9.05
CA THR A 19 5.05 -22.48 9.56
C THR A 19 4.76 -22.63 11.07
N VAL A 20 4.55 -23.87 11.55
CA VAL A 20 4.33 -24.12 12.99
C VAL A 20 5.58 -23.79 13.81
N VAL A 21 6.78 -24.14 13.33
CA VAL A 21 8.04 -23.83 14.00
C VAL A 21 8.30 -22.32 14.04
N LEU A 22 8.05 -21.61 12.92
CA LEU A 22 8.19 -20.15 12.87
C LEU A 22 7.18 -19.46 13.81
N CYS A 23 5.93 -19.93 13.85
CA CYS A 23 4.93 -19.39 14.75
C CYS A 23 5.31 -19.61 16.22
N ALA A 24 5.81 -20.80 16.56
CA ALA A 24 6.32 -21.11 17.90
C ALA A 24 7.52 -20.23 18.28
N MET A 25 8.46 -19.99 17.36
CA MET A 25 9.60 -19.09 17.58
C MET A 25 9.15 -17.65 17.82
N VAL A 26 8.19 -17.15 17.05
CA VAL A 26 7.61 -15.81 17.25
C VAL A 26 6.94 -15.74 18.63
N HIS A 27 6.16 -16.75 19.03
CA HIS A 27 5.56 -16.77 20.36
C HIS A 27 6.61 -16.80 21.50
N VAL A 28 7.71 -17.53 21.35
CA VAL A 28 8.81 -17.55 22.33
C VAL A 28 9.50 -16.17 22.40
N VAL A 29 9.76 -15.52 21.26
CA VAL A 29 10.37 -14.18 21.25
C VAL A 29 9.44 -13.14 21.88
N VAL A 30 8.14 -13.17 21.54
CA VAL A 30 7.14 -12.26 22.10
C VAL A 30 6.99 -12.47 23.61
N THR A 31 6.95 -13.73 24.07
CA THR A 31 6.84 -14.02 25.51
C THR A 31 8.09 -13.59 26.28
N VAL A 32 9.29 -13.82 25.75
CA VAL A 32 10.55 -13.34 26.36
C VAL A 32 10.60 -11.81 26.39
N TYR A 33 10.15 -11.14 25.32
CA TYR A 33 10.09 -9.68 25.26
C TYR A 33 9.11 -9.10 26.27
N VAL A 34 7.90 -9.67 26.37
CA VAL A 34 6.90 -9.28 27.38
C VAL A 34 7.40 -9.53 28.80
N LEU A 35 8.06 -10.68 29.05
CA LEU A 35 8.68 -10.95 30.36
C LEU A 35 9.78 -9.95 30.69
N SER A 36 10.59 -9.54 29.71
CA SER A 36 11.63 -8.52 29.90
C SER A 36 11.02 -7.16 30.27
N LEU A 37 9.94 -6.76 29.61
CA LEU A 37 9.21 -5.54 29.93
C LEU A 37 8.53 -5.59 31.30
N LEU A 38 8.06 -6.77 31.73
CA LEU A 38 7.47 -6.98 33.06
C LEU A 38 8.52 -6.95 34.17
N VAL A 39 9.74 -7.43 33.89
CA VAL A 39 10.90 -7.32 34.78
C VAL A 39 11.38 -5.87 34.87
N GLU A 40 11.40 -5.12 33.78
CA GLU A 40 11.71 -3.68 33.77
C GLU A 40 10.61 -2.83 34.45
N SER A 41 9.35 -3.25 34.36
CA SER A 41 8.26 -2.58 35.09
C SER A 41 8.27 -2.87 36.60
N SER A 42 8.97 -3.94 37.03
CA SER A 42 9.09 -4.32 38.45
C SER A 42 10.29 -3.66 39.15
N SER A 43 11.17 -2.95 38.44
CA SER A 43 12.39 -2.37 39.01
C SER A 43 12.22 -0.98 39.66
N GLN A 44 11.01 -0.61 40.10
CA GLN A 44 10.81 0.50 41.06
C GLN A 44 10.58 0.03 42.51
N GLY A 45 10.73 -1.26 42.80
CA GLY A 45 10.77 -1.78 44.17
C GLY A 45 12.19 -1.95 44.68
N SER A 46 12.71 -0.97 45.43
CA SER A 46 13.93 -1.09 46.21
C SER A 46 13.78 -2.16 47.30
N THR A 47 14.36 -3.35 47.06
CA THR A 47 14.63 -4.32 48.13
C THR A 47 16.14 -4.58 48.17
N PRO A 48 16.77 -4.60 49.36
CA PRO A 48 18.19 -4.82 49.48
C PRO A 48 18.52 -6.28 49.14
N LEU A 49 19.45 -6.44 48.19
CA LEU A 49 19.98 -7.72 47.75
C LEU A 49 20.57 -8.50 48.95
N PRO A 50 20.24 -9.80 49.13
CA PRO A 50 20.85 -10.62 50.18
C PRO A 50 22.37 -10.75 49.96
N ASP A 51 23.13 -10.64 51.04
CA ASP A 51 24.60 -10.54 51.05
C ASP A 51 25.34 -11.73 50.41
N CYS A 52 24.66 -12.85 50.13
CA CYS A 52 25.25 -14.02 49.49
C CYS A 52 25.58 -13.84 47.99
N LEU A 53 25.01 -12.84 47.30
CA LEU A 53 25.25 -12.60 45.87
C LEU A 53 26.40 -11.61 45.57
N LYS A 54 27.02 -11.01 46.59
CA LYS A 54 28.18 -10.12 46.39
C LYS A 54 29.47 -10.84 45.98
N SER A 55 29.53 -12.18 46.06
CA SER A 55 30.76 -12.93 45.76
C SER A 55 30.85 -13.53 44.36
N LEU A 56 29.80 -13.44 43.54
CA LEU A 56 29.85 -13.85 42.14
C LEU A 56 29.80 -12.60 41.25
N ASN A 57 30.96 -11.96 41.09
CA ASN A 57 31.21 -11.01 40.02
C ASN A 57 32.11 -11.69 38.97
N PRO A 58 31.56 -12.35 37.93
CA PRO A 58 32.37 -13.13 36.99
C PRO A 58 33.13 -12.27 35.98
N TYR A 59 32.99 -10.94 36.00
CA TYR A 59 33.62 -10.05 35.03
C TYR A 59 34.41 -8.93 35.71
N ARG A 60 35.43 -9.33 36.48
CA ARG A 60 36.60 -8.46 36.69
C ARG A 60 37.67 -8.84 35.67
N ILE A 61 37.47 -8.44 34.41
CA ILE A 61 38.55 -8.49 33.42
C ILE A 61 39.62 -7.53 33.93
N GLN A 62 40.74 -8.07 34.41
CA GLN A 62 41.94 -7.27 34.60
C GLN A 62 42.25 -6.62 33.27
N LYS A 63 42.19 -5.28 33.19
CA LYS A 63 42.55 -4.55 31.98
C LYS A 63 44.02 -4.85 31.70
N ALA A 64 44.27 -5.79 30.78
CA ALA A 64 45.61 -6.07 30.31
C ALA A 64 46.20 -4.77 29.73
N LYS A 65 47.45 -4.47 30.10
CA LYS A 65 48.17 -3.30 29.58
C LYS A 65 48.33 -3.49 28.06
N PRO A 66 47.84 -2.56 27.22
CA PRO A 66 47.86 -2.73 25.78
C PRO A 66 49.31 -2.88 25.29
N THR A 67 49.53 -3.79 24.34
CA THR A 67 50.86 -3.97 23.75
C THR A 67 51.20 -2.79 22.84
N THR A 68 52.49 -2.53 22.58
CA THR A 68 52.92 -1.43 21.70
C THR A 68 52.32 -1.53 20.29
N LYS A 69 52.10 -2.77 19.80
CA LYS A 69 51.42 -3.03 18.53
C LYS A 69 49.93 -2.70 18.58
N ASP A 70 49.25 -2.92 19.70
CA ASP A 70 47.83 -2.56 19.86
C ASP A 70 47.64 -1.04 19.85
N GLU A 71 48.60 -0.30 20.40
CA GLU A 71 48.57 1.16 20.40
C GLU A 71 48.84 1.73 18.99
N GLU A 72 49.78 1.14 18.25
CA GLU A 72 50.07 1.47 16.86
C GLU A 72 48.87 1.15 15.94
N TYR A 73 48.26 -0.02 16.10
CA TYR A 73 47.05 -0.40 15.38
C TYR A 73 45.87 0.53 15.69
N ARG A 74 45.69 0.93 16.96
CA ARG A 74 44.67 1.91 17.34
C ARG A 74 44.94 3.28 16.73
N LYS A 75 46.21 3.73 16.69
CA LYS A 75 46.59 5.00 16.03
C LYS A 75 46.32 4.93 14.52
N ALA A 76 46.67 3.83 13.86
CA ALA A 76 46.38 3.61 12.44
C ALA A 76 44.86 3.57 12.16
N LEU A 77 44.06 2.95 13.04
CA LEU A 77 42.61 2.88 12.90
C LEU A 77 41.93 4.26 13.09
N ILE A 78 42.44 5.06 14.03
CA ILE A 78 41.98 6.45 14.24
C ILE A 78 42.35 7.30 13.02
N GLU A 79 43.53 7.11 12.44
CA GLU A 79 43.98 7.85 11.27
C GLU A 79 43.21 7.45 10.00
N LEU A 80 42.91 6.16 9.83
CA LEU A 80 42.04 5.67 8.75
C LEU A 80 40.62 6.26 8.86
N ARG A 81 40.09 6.40 10.08
CA ARG A 81 38.81 7.09 10.35
C ARG A 81 38.88 8.61 10.10
N ARG A 82 40.02 9.25 10.34
CA ARG A 82 40.24 10.66 9.99
C ARG A 82 40.32 10.89 8.48
N GLN A 83 40.94 9.96 7.76
CA GLN A 83 41.05 9.98 6.30
C GLN A 83 39.70 9.69 5.61
N ALA A 84 38.85 8.86 6.21
CA ALA A 84 37.47 8.64 5.76
C ALA A 84 36.54 9.76 6.27
N ALA A 85 36.70 10.99 5.76
CA ALA A 85 36.07 12.21 6.29
C ALA A 85 34.52 12.16 6.29
N PRO A 86 33.86 11.89 7.44
CA PRO A 86 32.41 11.85 7.53
C PRO A 86 31.81 13.23 7.31
N LEU A 87 32.57 14.28 7.65
CA LEU A 87 32.14 15.68 7.56
C LEU A 87 31.93 16.13 6.12
N VAL A 88 32.81 15.76 5.18
CA VAL A 88 32.63 16.13 3.77
C VAL A 88 31.40 15.44 3.21
N LEU A 89 31.18 14.16 3.53
CA LEU A 89 30.00 13.43 3.08
C LEU A 89 28.71 14.02 3.67
N ILE A 90 28.70 14.35 4.97
CA ILE A 90 27.56 14.96 5.65
C ILE A 90 27.24 16.34 5.07
N LEU A 91 28.26 17.15 4.76
CA LEU A 91 28.06 18.45 4.11
C LEU A 91 27.47 18.28 2.70
N ARG A 92 27.98 17.32 1.90
CA ARG A 92 27.41 17.03 0.58
C ARG A 92 25.98 16.47 0.63
N ILE A 93 25.64 15.69 1.65
CA ILE A 93 24.25 15.23 1.86
C ILE A 93 23.34 16.44 2.12
N LYS A 94 23.77 17.39 2.96
CA LYS A 94 23.01 18.63 3.20
C LYS A 94 22.87 19.49 1.95
N ASP A 95 23.92 19.58 1.12
CA ASP A 95 23.87 20.28 -0.16
C ASP A 95 22.83 19.62 -1.09
N ILE A 96 22.85 18.28 -1.20
CA ILE A 96 21.89 17.51 -2.01
C ILE A 96 20.46 17.68 -1.51
N GLU A 97 20.25 17.67 -0.18
CA GLU A 97 18.93 17.92 0.42
C GLU A 97 18.41 19.32 0.06
N ALA A 98 19.28 20.34 0.05
CA ALA A 98 18.91 21.69 -0.36
C ALA A 98 18.60 21.79 -1.87
N GLU A 99 19.41 21.15 -2.72
CA GLU A 99 19.18 21.07 -4.16
C GLU A 99 17.83 20.40 -4.49
N LEU A 100 17.50 19.30 -3.78
CA LEU A 100 16.21 18.61 -3.94
C LEU A 100 15.03 19.47 -3.50
N ALA A 101 15.16 20.21 -2.39
CA ALA A 101 14.11 21.10 -1.90
C ALA A 101 13.82 22.24 -2.88
N MET A 102 14.85 22.82 -3.49
CA MET A 102 14.69 23.85 -4.52
C MET A 102 14.03 23.29 -5.79
N ALA A 103 14.43 22.09 -6.23
CA ALA A 103 13.83 21.43 -7.39
C ALA A 103 12.35 21.08 -7.17
N ASP A 104 11.97 20.73 -5.94
CA ASP A 104 10.56 20.47 -5.61
C ASP A 104 9.74 21.77 -5.56
N GLN A 105 10.32 22.89 -5.12
CA GLN A 105 9.67 24.19 -5.21
C GLN A 105 9.44 24.60 -6.68
N GLU A 106 10.46 24.47 -7.54
CA GLU A 106 10.34 24.76 -8.97
C GLU A 106 9.27 23.89 -9.65
N LYS A 107 9.22 22.59 -9.32
CA LYS A 107 8.15 21.70 -9.81
C LYS A 107 6.77 22.13 -9.36
N ASN A 108 6.63 22.60 -8.12
CA ASN A 108 5.35 23.07 -7.59
C ASN A 108 4.91 24.36 -8.29
N GLU A 109 5.83 25.28 -8.57
CA GLU A 109 5.56 26.51 -9.32
C GLU A 109 5.18 26.20 -10.78
N ILE A 110 5.90 25.29 -11.45
CA ILE A 110 5.54 24.81 -12.80
C ILE A 110 4.17 24.13 -12.78
N GLN A 111 3.85 23.34 -11.75
CA GLN A 111 2.55 22.71 -11.62
C GLN A 111 1.44 23.73 -11.37
N ALA A 112 1.70 24.77 -10.58
CA ALA A 112 0.77 25.86 -10.36
C ALA A 112 0.50 26.63 -11.67
N ALA A 113 1.54 26.95 -12.44
CA ALA A 113 1.40 27.60 -13.74
C ALA A 113 0.58 26.74 -14.73
N LYS A 114 0.82 25.42 -14.78
CA LYS A 114 0.03 24.48 -15.60
C LYS A 114 -1.43 24.40 -15.18
N ASN A 115 -1.72 24.53 -13.89
CA ASN A 115 -3.08 24.56 -13.40
C ASN A 115 -3.79 25.86 -13.82
N ILE A 116 -3.09 27.01 -13.76
CA ILE A 116 -3.64 28.29 -14.25
C ILE A 116 -3.91 28.25 -15.75
N GLU A 117 -2.98 27.74 -16.57
CA GLU A 117 -3.19 27.57 -18.02
C GLU A 117 -4.37 26.63 -18.32
N LYS A 118 -4.58 25.63 -17.47
CA LYS A 118 -5.72 24.72 -17.58
C LYS A 118 -7.02 25.44 -17.22
N ASP A 119 -7.03 26.21 -16.14
CA ASP A 119 -8.20 26.98 -15.70
C ASP A 119 -8.60 28.03 -16.75
N GLU A 120 -7.64 28.75 -17.35
CA GLU A 120 -7.90 29.68 -18.47
C GLU A 120 -8.45 28.98 -19.72
N LYS A 121 -7.99 27.74 -19.98
CA LYS A 121 -8.47 26.95 -21.12
C LYS A 121 -9.87 26.39 -20.88
N ASP A 122 -10.15 25.97 -19.64
CA ASP A 122 -11.47 25.49 -19.21
C ASP A 122 -12.48 26.68 -19.25
N GLU A 123 -12.08 27.90 -18.84
CA GLU A 123 -12.91 29.12 -18.97
C GLU A 123 -13.19 29.49 -20.45
N LEU A 124 -12.23 29.31 -21.35
CA LEU A 124 -12.41 29.55 -22.78
C LEU A 124 -13.32 28.49 -23.44
N GLU A 125 -13.28 27.26 -22.95
CA GLU A 125 -14.15 26.16 -23.39
C GLU A 125 -15.60 26.39 -22.91
N ASP A 126 -15.79 26.84 -21.67
CA ASP A 126 -17.10 27.24 -21.13
C ASP A 126 -17.73 28.42 -21.91
N GLN A 127 -16.94 29.42 -22.33
CA GLN A 127 -17.42 30.51 -23.17
C GLN A 127 -17.85 30.02 -24.57
N LYS A 128 -17.14 29.03 -25.12
CA LYS A 128 -17.43 28.42 -26.42
C LYS A 128 -18.69 27.53 -26.37
N GLU A 129 -18.96 26.89 -25.23
CA GLU A 129 -20.22 26.18 -24.97
C GLU A 129 -21.42 27.13 -24.87
N LEU A 130 -21.21 28.37 -24.39
CA LEU A 130 -22.28 29.37 -24.29
C LEU A 130 -22.74 29.92 -25.65
N GLU A 131 -21.84 30.00 -26.64
CA GLU A 131 -22.16 30.42 -28.00
C GLU A 131 -22.82 29.31 -28.85
N THR A 132 -22.67 28.04 -28.48
CA THR A 132 -23.17 26.88 -29.26
C THR A 132 -24.51 26.30 -28.79
N GLY A 133 -25.13 26.86 -27.75
CA GLY A 133 -26.56 26.67 -27.49
C GLY A 133 -27.03 25.22 -27.20
N GLN A 134 -26.15 24.35 -26.71
CA GLN A 134 -26.53 23.02 -26.20
C GLN A 134 -26.15 22.89 -24.73
N ARG A 135 -27.00 23.43 -23.85
CA ARG A 135 -26.87 23.27 -22.39
C ARG A 135 -27.69 22.06 -21.92
N PRO A 136 -27.10 21.00 -21.33
CA PRO A 136 -27.82 20.09 -20.45
C PRO A 136 -28.25 20.84 -19.17
N PRO A 137 -29.46 20.63 -18.63
CA PRO A 137 -30.00 21.46 -17.57
C PRO A 137 -29.16 21.45 -16.29
N ALA A 138 -29.06 22.64 -15.70
CA ALA A 138 -28.28 22.97 -14.52
C ALA A 138 -28.60 22.07 -13.31
N VAL A 139 -27.55 21.79 -12.55
CA VAL A 139 -27.52 20.95 -11.38
C VAL A 139 -28.35 21.58 -10.24
N VAL A 140 -29.45 20.91 -9.89
CA VAL A 140 -30.10 21.06 -8.58
C VAL A 140 -29.29 20.28 -7.54
N ASP A 141 -28.96 20.96 -6.45
CA ASP A 141 -28.34 20.41 -5.24
C ASP A 141 -29.17 19.21 -4.72
N ASP A 142 -28.56 18.02 -4.74
CA ASP A 142 -29.15 16.79 -4.21
C ASP A 142 -28.15 16.17 -3.20
N PRO A 143 -28.52 15.93 -1.92
CA PRO A 143 -27.55 15.75 -0.85
C PRO A 143 -26.75 14.44 -0.90
N ILE A 144 -27.12 13.44 -1.72
CA ILE A 144 -26.39 12.17 -1.81
C ILE A 144 -26.53 11.62 -3.24
N GLY A 145 -25.59 11.91 -4.14
CA GLY A 145 -25.48 11.12 -5.39
C GLY A 145 -25.05 11.81 -6.68
N ARG A 146 -24.61 13.08 -6.67
CA ARG A 146 -24.22 13.77 -7.92
C ARG A 146 -22.73 14.09 -8.08
N ILE A 147 -21.88 13.92 -7.05
CA ILE A 147 -20.42 14.06 -7.22
C ILE A 147 -19.84 12.90 -8.06
N GLN A 148 -20.57 11.79 -8.23
CA GLN A 148 -20.07 10.61 -8.92
C GLN A 148 -20.15 10.63 -10.46
N ARG A 149 -20.74 11.67 -11.06
CA ARG A 149 -21.01 11.74 -12.51
C ARG A 149 -20.05 12.61 -13.30
N THR A 150 -18.99 13.14 -12.72
CA THR A 150 -17.97 13.84 -13.50
C THR A 150 -17.08 12.83 -14.24
N LEU A 151 -17.69 12.30 -15.32
CA LEU A 151 -17.09 11.88 -16.57
C LEU A 151 -16.17 10.65 -16.49
N THR A 152 -16.73 9.50 -16.11
CA THR A 152 -16.21 8.25 -16.68
C THR A 152 -16.56 8.26 -18.17
N PRO A 153 -15.58 8.15 -19.09
CA PRO A 153 -15.87 8.07 -20.52
C PRO A 153 -16.89 6.97 -20.81
N GLU A 154 -17.76 7.13 -21.80
CA GLU A 154 -18.77 6.10 -22.20
C GLU A 154 -18.12 4.71 -22.40
N LYS A 155 -16.88 4.70 -22.90
CA LYS A 155 -16.04 3.51 -23.06
C LYS A 155 -15.84 2.72 -21.76
N CYS A 156 -15.91 3.36 -20.60
CA CYS A 156 -15.68 2.73 -19.31
C CYS A 156 -16.88 1.93 -18.77
N GLN A 157 -18.06 2.08 -19.39
CA GLN A 157 -19.29 1.36 -19.07
C GLN A 157 -19.53 1.22 -17.55
N PRO A 158 -19.63 2.34 -16.82
CA PRO A 158 -19.75 2.33 -15.36
C PRO A 158 -21.12 1.82 -14.91
N GLU A 159 -21.12 1.00 -13.86
CA GLU A 159 -22.30 0.47 -13.18
C GLU A 159 -22.19 0.77 -11.68
N LEU A 160 -23.17 1.50 -11.14
CA LEU A 160 -23.20 1.89 -9.73
C LEU A 160 -23.65 0.72 -8.84
N LYS A 161 -23.15 0.68 -7.60
CA LYS A 161 -23.54 -0.33 -6.61
C LYS A 161 -23.29 -1.75 -7.11
N THR A 162 -22.18 -1.92 -7.83
CA THR A 162 -21.76 -3.20 -8.40
C THR A 162 -20.30 -3.47 -8.03
N ASP A 163 -20.00 -4.72 -7.72
CA ASP A 163 -18.63 -5.24 -7.64
C ASP A 163 -18.50 -6.39 -8.65
N PHE A 164 -17.80 -6.11 -9.74
CA PHE A 164 -17.48 -7.13 -10.73
C PHE A 164 -16.31 -8.00 -10.27
N GLY A 165 -16.51 -9.31 -10.36
CA GLY A 165 -15.51 -10.31 -10.10
C GLY A 165 -14.44 -10.38 -11.18
N GLY A 166 -13.42 -11.19 -10.91
CA GLY A 166 -12.28 -11.37 -11.79
C GLY A 166 -11.00 -11.55 -10.98
N VAL A 167 -9.93 -11.94 -11.66
CA VAL A 167 -8.61 -12.06 -11.04
C VAL A 167 -7.94 -10.69 -11.02
N ALA A 168 -7.53 -10.25 -9.83
CA ALA A 168 -6.83 -8.98 -9.68
C ALA A 168 -5.50 -9.01 -10.46
N VAL A 169 -5.35 -8.09 -11.40
CA VAL A 169 -4.08 -7.79 -12.08
C VAL A 169 -3.36 -6.61 -11.43
N ARG A 170 -4.08 -5.82 -10.60
CA ARG A 170 -3.54 -4.87 -9.64
C ARG A 170 -4.48 -4.79 -8.43
N TRP A 171 -3.92 -4.88 -7.23
CA TRP A 171 -4.66 -4.92 -5.96
C TRP A 171 -5.08 -3.52 -5.51
N GLY A 172 -6.38 -3.32 -5.24
CA GLY A 172 -6.94 -2.03 -4.82
C GLY A 172 -6.46 -1.56 -3.45
N LEU A 173 -6.20 -2.48 -2.51
CA LEU A 173 -5.63 -2.18 -1.18
C LEU A 173 -4.32 -1.36 -1.25
N THR A 174 -3.58 -1.48 -2.35
CA THR A 174 -2.32 -0.75 -2.58
C THR A 174 -2.38 0.21 -3.76
N HIS A 175 -3.54 0.34 -4.41
CA HIS A 175 -3.71 1.16 -5.59
C HIS A 175 -4.92 2.08 -5.40
N HIS A 176 -4.62 3.33 -5.06
CA HIS A 176 -5.63 4.37 -4.89
C HIS A 176 -5.55 5.37 -6.04
N VAL A 177 -6.71 5.87 -6.46
CA VAL A 177 -6.88 6.92 -7.48
C VAL A 177 -7.99 7.85 -7.02
N ASN A 178 -8.09 9.03 -7.66
CA ASN A 178 -8.98 10.08 -7.19
C ASN A 178 -10.41 9.95 -7.75
N SER A 179 -10.61 9.15 -8.80
CA SER A 179 -11.89 9.02 -9.46
C SER A 179 -12.10 7.65 -10.15
N ALA A 180 -13.35 7.31 -10.42
CA ALA A 180 -13.70 6.15 -11.24
C ALA A 180 -13.14 6.26 -12.68
N ALA A 181 -13.05 7.47 -13.22
CA ALA A 181 -12.46 7.72 -14.53
C ALA A 181 -10.96 7.38 -14.55
N ASP A 182 -10.23 7.77 -13.50
CA ASP A 182 -8.82 7.41 -13.34
C ASP A 182 -8.64 5.89 -13.19
N CYS A 183 -9.56 5.21 -12.50
CA CYS A 183 -9.50 3.76 -12.35
C CYS A 183 -9.71 3.05 -13.70
N CYS A 184 -10.68 3.50 -14.50
CA CYS A 184 -10.88 3.01 -15.86
C CYS A 184 -9.67 3.27 -16.77
N LYS A 185 -9.10 4.48 -16.70
CA LYS A 185 -7.88 4.84 -17.44
C LYS A 185 -6.72 3.93 -17.05
N ALA A 186 -6.54 3.67 -15.75
CA ALA A 186 -5.52 2.76 -15.24
C ALA A 186 -5.72 1.32 -15.76
N CYS A 187 -6.97 0.84 -15.84
CA CYS A 187 -7.28 -0.46 -16.46
C CYS A 187 -6.87 -0.49 -17.93
N SER A 188 -7.26 0.54 -18.69
CA SER A 188 -6.94 0.66 -20.12
C SER A 188 -5.42 0.69 -20.35
N GLN A 189 -4.69 1.42 -19.52
CA GLN A 189 -3.24 1.48 -19.58
C GLN A 189 -2.60 0.15 -19.23
N GLN A 190 -3.05 -0.52 -18.16
CA GLN A 190 -2.55 -1.85 -17.83
C GLN A 190 -2.74 -2.80 -19.02
N ALA A 191 -3.93 -2.79 -19.63
CA ALA A 191 -4.25 -3.67 -20.74
C ALA A 191 -3.36 -3.43 -21.97
N ALA A 192 -3.02 -2.17 -22.24
CA ALA A 192 -2.13 -1.76 -23.34
C ALA A 192 -0.66 -2.15 -23.10
N TYR A 193 -0.18 -2.05 -21.86
CA TYR A 193 1.23 -2.34 -21.50
C TYR A 193 1.47 -3.78 -21.02
N ALA A 194 0.42 -4.58 -20.82
CA ALA A 194 0.53 -5.95 -20.39
C ALA A 194 1.27 -6.79 -21.44
N LYS A 195 2.27 -7.57 -20.99
CA LYS A 195 3.01 -8.52 -21.82
C LYS A 195 2.09 -9.66 -22.28
N SER A 196 2.48 -10.38 -23.34
CA SER A 196 1.72 -11.54 -23.85
C SER A 196 1.50 -12.65 -22.81
N SER A 197 2.40 -12.78 -21.82
CA SER A 197 2.27 -13.73 -20.72
C SER A 197 1.40 -13.24 -19.54
N GLN A 198 0.94 -11.99 -19.57
CA GLN A 198 0.15 -11.37 -18.51
C GLN A 198 -1.30 -11.22 -18.93
N ARG A 199 -2.21 -11.31 -17.95
CA ARG A 199 -3.62 -11.01 -18.18
C ARG A 199 -3.80 -9.50 -18.35
N LYS A 200 -4.46 -9.11 -19.45
CA LYS A 200 -4.86 -7.73 -19.72
C LYS A 200 -6.05 -7.35 -18.85
N CYS A 201 -6.03 -6.19 -18.22
CA CYS A 201 -7.20 -5.69 -17.50
C CYS A 201 -8.40 -5.56 -18.45
N ASN A 202 -9.58 -5.96 -18.00
CA ASN A 202 -10.83 -5.72 -18.74
C ASN A 202 -12.00 -5.31 -17.83
N VAL A 203 -11.80 -5.35 -16.51
CA VAL A 203 -12.75 -4.98 -15.47
C VAL A 203 -12.04 -4.05 -14.49
N TRP A 204 -12.70 -2.97 -14.10
CA TRP A 204 -12.23 -2.07 -13.04
C TRP A 204 -13.30 -1.93 -11.96
N VAL A 205 -12.88 -1.82 -10.71
CA VAL A 205 -13.76 -1.59 -9.55
C VAL A 205 -13.17 -0.49 -8.67
N PHE A 206 -13.95 0.54 -8.41
CA PHE A 206 -13.54 1.75 -7.69
C PHE A 206 -14.39 1.92 -6.43
N CYS A 207 -13.77 2.37 -5.33
CA CYS A 207 -14.50 2.78 -4.14
C CYS A 207 -14.78 4.30 -4.14
N PRO A 208 -16.02 4.73 -4.43
CA PRO A 208 -16.40 6.14 -4.44
C PRO A 208 -16.67 6.74 -3.06
N GLU A 209 -16.85 5.92 -2.04
CA GLU A 209 -17.37 6.36 -0.74
C GLU A 209 -16.27 6.87 0.18
N LYS A 210 -16.41 8.11 0.67
CA LYS A 210 -15.47 8.72 1.64
C LYS A 210 -15.33 7.90 2.93
N LYS A 211 -16.40 7.19 3.31
CA LYS A 211 -16.43 6.31 4.50
C LYS A 211 -15.94 4.90 4.22
N GLY A 212 -15.49 4.61 3.00
CA GLY A 212 -15.10 3.28 2.59
C GLY A 212 -16.23 2.45 1.99
N CYS A 213 -15.87 1.35 1.34
CA CYS A 213 -16.79 0.46 0.65
C CYS A 213 -16.83 -0.91 1.35
N SER A 214 -18.00 -1.53 1.39
CA SER A 214 -18.16 -2.81 2.08
C SER A 214 -17.79 -3.98 1.17
N SER A 215 -17.02 -4.94 1.69
CA SER A 215 -16.63 -6.19 1.03
C SER A 215 -16.75 -7.36 2.02
N PRO A 216 -17.10 -8.58 1.55
CA PRO A 216 -17.16 -9.78 2.38
C PRO A 216 -15.79 -10.35 2.82
N ASP A 217 -14.68 -9.76 2.40
CA ASP A 217 -13.33 -10.33 2.53
C ASP A 217 -12.63 -10.07 3.89
N GLY A 218 -13.28 -9.33 4.79
CA GLY A 218 -12.74 -9.03 6.12
C GLY A 218 -11.74 -7.86 6.15
N TYR A 219 -11.54 -7.15 5.04
CA TYR A 219 -10.73 -5.95 4.99
C TYR A 219 -11.57 -4.67 5.12
N GLU A 220 -10.97 -3.63 5.67
CA GLU A 220 -11.53 -2.28 5.65
C GLU A 220 -11.08 -1.59 4.36
N HIS A 221 -12.03 -1.35 3.45
CA HIS A 221 -11.73 -0.69 2.19
C HIS A 221 -11.95 0.81 2.28
N LYS A 222 -11.03 1.58 1.71
CA LYS A 222 -11.01 3.03 1.80
C LYS A 222 -11.44 3.70 0.49
N PHE A 223 -11.83 4.97 0.62
CA PHE A 223 -12.09 5.83 -0.53
C PHE A 223 -10.92 5.81 -1.51
N GLY A 224 -11.22 5.74 -2.79
CA GLY A 224 -10.23 5.83 -3.85
C GLY A 224 -9.58 4.51 -4.23
N GLU A 225 -9.87 3.40 -3.52
CA GLU A 225 -9.36 2.08 -3.92
C GLU A 225 -9.77 1.72 -5.35
N CYS A 226 -8.80 1.30 -6.15
CA CYS A 226 -8.98 0.92 -7.54
C CYS A 226 -8.44 -0.49 -7.80
N TRP A 227 -9.37 -1.40 -8.04
CA TRP A 227 -9.11 -2.79 -8.36
C TRP A 227 -9.11 -2.98 -9.86
N LEU A 228 -7.97 -3.37 -10.41
CA LEU A 228 -7.85 -3.73 -11.83
C LEU A 228 -7.94 -5.24 -11.92
N LYS A 229 -8.91 -5.77 -12.67
CA LYS A 229 -9.21 -7.19 -12.75
C LYS A 229 -9.25 -7.67 -14.20
N HIS A 230 -9.00 -8.96 -14.37
CA HIS A 230 -9.26 -9.70 -15.60
C HIS A 230 -10.36 -10.74 -15.34
N ALA A 231 -11.41 -10.73 -16.15
CA ALA A 231 -12.48 -11.71 -16.11
C ALA A 231 -12.75 -12.30 -17.50
N ASP A 232 -12.84 -13.63 -17.60
CA ASP A 232 -13.23 -14.31 -18.84
C ASP A 232 -14.65 -13.94 -19.26
N LYS A 233 -15.51 -13.65 -18.27
CA LYS A 233 -16.86 -13.12 -18.43
C LYS A 233 -16.94 -11.75 -17.73
N PRO A 234 -16.66 -10.65 -18.47
CA PRO A 234 -16.82 -9.30 -17.96
C PRO A 234 -18.26 -9.08 -17.47
N ARG A 235 -18.44 -8.26 -16.44
CA ARG A 235 -19.71 -8.05 -15.72
C ARG A 235 -20.21 -9.21 -14.86
N GLY A 236 -19.43 -10.28 -14.67
CA GLY A 236 -19.75 -11.27 -13.65
C GLY A 236 -19.74 -10.61 -12.27
N ILE A 237 -20.90 -10.46 -11.62
CA ILE A 237 -20.99 -9.90 -10.26
C ILE A 237 -20.36 -10.88 -9.26
N VAL A 238 -19.68 -10.35 -8.25
CA VAL A 238 -19.20 -11.17 -7.12
C VAL A 238 -20.42 -11.78 -6.40
N ASN A 239 -20.63 -13.09 -6.59
CA ASN A 239 -21.78 -13.80 -6.02
C ASN A 239 -21.71 -13.95 -4.48
N ASP A 240 -20.59 -13.57 -3.86
CA ASP A 240 -20.32 -13.83 -2.44
C ASP A 240 -21.01 -12.85 -1.48
N TYR A 241 -21.42 -11.66 -1.96
CA TYR A 241 -22.24 -10.77 -1.13
C TYR A 241 -23.51 -11.48 -0.65
N SER A 242 -24.10 -12.34 -1.50
CA SER A 242 -25.35 -13.05 -1.19
C SER A 242 -25.22 -14.12 -0.11
N LEU A 243 -24.02 -14.65 0.16
CA LEU A 243 -23.80 -15.65 1.22
C LEU A 243 -23.82 -14.99 2.61
N ILE A 244 -23.33 -13.75 2.72
CA ILE A 244 -23.47 -12.95 3.94
C ILE A 244 -24.93 -12.51 4.13
N MET A 245 -25.66 -12.22 3.04
CA MET A 245 -27.09 -11.88 3.08
C MET A 245 -28.01 -13.04 3.51
N ARG A 246 -27.55 -14.31 3.48
CA ARG A 246 -28.36 -15.47 3.88
C ARG A 246 -28.46 -15.66 5.39
N ASN A 247 -27.59 -15.05 6.19
CA ASN A 247 -27.73 -15.08 7.65
C ASN A 247 -28.69 -13.96 8.07
N LYS A 248 -29.99 -14.32 8.15
CA LYS A 248 -31.17 -13.43 8.27
C LYS A 248 -31.29 -12.63 9.60
N THR A 249 -30.18 -12.17 10.18
CA THR A 249 -30.17 -11.35 11.39
C THR A 249 -29.35 -10.07 11.26
N ALA A 250 -28.45 -9.98 10.26
CA ALA A 250 -27.74 -8.74 9.95
C ALA A 250 -28.46 -7.96 8.83
N PRO A 251 -28.55 -6.62 8.92
CA PRO A 251 -29.07 -5.82 7.83
C PRO A 251 -28.22 -6.05 6.56
N PRO A 252 -28.84 -6.04 5.37
CA PRO A 252 -28.14 -6.27 4.13
C PRO A 252 -27.04 -5.23 3.91
N MET A 253 -25.78 -5.66 3.80
CA MET A 253 -24.68 -4.73 3.52
C MET A 253 -24.84 -4.15 2.11
N PRO A 254 -24.95 -2.82 1.95
CA PRO A 254 -25.08 -2.22 0.63
C PRO A 254 -23.78 -2.41 -0.16
N VAL A 255 -23.91 -2.81 -1.43
CA VAL A 255 -22.77 -2.75 -2.36
C VAL A 255 -22.58 -1.28 -2.73
N LEU A 256 -21.47 -0.70 -2.27
CA LEU A 256 -21.14 0.71 -2.46
C LEU A 256 -20.10 0.95 -3.57
N TRP A 257 -19.56 -0.14 -4.12
CA TRP A 257 -18.58 -0.11 -5.20
C TRP A 257 -19.19 0.41 -6.51
N MET A 258 -18.34 1.02 -7.33
CA MET A 258 -18.62 1.28 -8.73
C MET A 258 -17.73 0.39 -9.58
N SER A 259 -18.30 -0.37 -10.50
CA SER A 259 -17.52 -1.19 -11.41
C SER A 259 -17.75 -0.80 -12.85
N GLY A 260 -16.87 -1.21 -13.74
CA GLY A 260 -17.10 -1.09 -15.18
C GLY A 260 -16.20 -2.01 -15.97
N VAL A 261 -16.42 -1.99 -17.28
CA VAL A 261 -15.64 -2.77 -18.24
C VAL A 261 -15.06 -1.84 -19.29
N ILE A 262 -13.80 -2.06 -19.66
CA ILE A 262 -13.22 -1.37 -20.81
C ILE A 262 -13.59 -2.14 -22.09
N PRO A 263 -13.77 -1.48 -23.24
CA PRO A 263 -13.98 -2.18 -24.50
C PRO A 263 -12.80 -3.12 -24.74
N PHE A 264 -13.10 -4.35 -25.15
CA PHE A 264 -12.06 -5.21 -25.70
C PHE A 264 -11.64 -4.59 -27.03
N ASN A 265 -10.43 -4.06 -27.08
CA ASN A 265 -9.72 -3.93 -28.36
C ASN A 265 -9.34 -5.36 -28.75
N GLY A 266 -10.30 -6.09 -29.33
CA GLY A 266 -10.02 -7.33 -30.02
C GLY A 266 -9.14 -6.99 -31.22
N GLU A 267 -7.89 -7.42 -31.16
CA GLU A 267 -7.15 -7.80 -32.36
C GLU A 267 -7.57 -9.22 -32.76
#